data_AF-A0A433V408-F1
#
_entry.id   AF-A0A433V408-F1
#
_cell.length_a   1.000
_cell.length_b   1.000
_cell.length_c   1.000
_cell.angle_alpha   90.00
_cell.angle_beta   90.00
_cell.angle_gamma   90.00
#
_symmetry.space_group_name_H-M   'P 1'
#
loop_
_entity.id
_entity.type
_entity.pdbx_description
1 polymer ?
#
loop_
_entity_poly.entity_id
_entity_poly.type
_entity_poly.pdbx_seq_one_letter_code
_entity_poly.pdbx_strand_id
1 'polypeptide(L)'
;MNVMLRNEASINVMLRNEASINVMLRNEASINVSRIITATIKNQAGRQRENSMVNSIDISPLFLFSNLDNWEEIGAIYSKQSRDKILVTPDMIALANKITGNKQGIEAARAIYNWVAQNIQYVAIYLNESAGYVPNSSSDVLQNGYGDCKDHVVLMQALLKAKGIDAYAVLVDWGDIYEKLPLPAPHFNHAMIYLPAYKIFANPTAHDAAFGELDTSLSGKFVVIASDKVEIAYTPKTTAEQNRYTITNTIKISADGSINGEAEMKFFGDIDDSTRSYFNSDTPEQIANQLLSSTSEGGTGWIEKNDINFYVFHVESLLIVVLKRQISFKTS
;
A
#
# COMPACT_ATOMS: atom_id res chain seq x y z
N MET A 1 13.21 -12.00 29.06
CA MET A 1 14.07 -13.03 29.67
C MET A 1 14.97 -13.57 28.57
N ASN A 2 16.25 -13.20 28.55
CA ASN A 2 17.19 -13.65 27.52
C ASN A 2 17.58 -15.10 27.80
N VAL A 3 17.42 -15.98 26.83
CA VAL A 3 17.88 -17.37 26.92
C VAL A 3 19.16 -17.48 26.10
N MET A 4 20.30 -17.22 26.73
CA MET A 4 21.61 -17.52 26.14
C MET A 4 22.08 -18.89 26.60
N LEU A 5 22.22 -19.85 25.68
CA LEU A 5 23.03 -21.06 25.88
C LEU A 5 23.74 -21.45 24.57
N ARG A 6 25.05 -21.68 24.66
CA ARG A 6 26.02 -21.82 23.56
C ARG A 6 25.73 -22.97 22.59
N ASN A 7 25.51 -22.63 21.32
CA ASN A 7 26.30 -23.07 20.15
C ASN A 7 25.70 -22.35 18.91
N GLU A 8 26.52 -21.44 18.36
CA GLU A 8 26.50 -20.65 17.10
C GLU A 8 25.22 -19.96 16.55
N ALA A 9 24.05 -20.12 17.16
CA ALA A 9 22.94 -19.17 16.99
C ALA A 9 22.18 -19.00 18.30
N SER A 10 22.05 -17.76 18.78
CA SER A 10 21.13 -17.39 19.86
C SER A 10 19.69 -17.44 19.34
N ILE A 11 18.80 -18.10 20.08
CA ILE A 11 17.36 -17.96 19.83
C ILE A 11 16.84 -16.97 20.86
N ASN A 12 16.44 -15.79 20.37
CA ASN A 12 15.80 -14.78 21.19
C ASN A 12 14.33 -15.16 21.35
N VAL A 13 13.82 -15.09 22.59
CA VAL A 13 12.42 -15.38 22.92
C VAL A 13 11.87 -14.21 23.72
N MET A 14 10.74 -13.66 23.27
CA MET A 14 10.07 -12.57 23.98
C MET A 14 8.57 -12.80 24.09
N LEU A 15 8.03 -12.31 25.21
CA LEU A 15 6.60 -12.23 25.48
C LEU A 15 6.20 -10.75 25.48
N ARG A 16 5.14 -10.43 24.76
CA ARG A 16 4.49 -9.11 24.79
C ARG A 16 3.19 -9.23 25.59
N ASN A 17 2.96 -8.31 26.54
CA ASN A 17 1.81 -8.18 27.46
C ASN A 17 1.77 -9.14 28.67
N GLU A 18 1.18 -8.65 29.77
CA GLU A 18 1.20 -9.19 31.14
C GLU A 18 0.36 -10.46 31.38
N ALA A 19 0.09 -11.27 30.35
CA ALA A 19 -0.56 -12.56 30.58
C ALA A 19 0.36 -13.44 31.46
N SER A 20 -0.22 -14.21 32.38
CA SER A 20 0.50 -15.20 33.17
C SER A 20 0.96 -16.34 32.26
N ILE A 21 2.16 -16.18 31.69
CA ILE A 21 2.78 -17.12 30.76
C ILE A 21 3.84 -17.91 31.52
N ASN A 22 3.72 -19.23 31.51
CA ASN A 22 4.78 -20.11 31.96
C ASN A 22 5.65 -20.49 30.76
N VAL A 23 6.93 -20.13 30.79
CA VAL A 23 7.92 -20.54 29.80
C VAL A 23 8.76 -21.65 30.42
N MET A 24 8.72 -22.85 29.84
CA MET A 24 9.65 -23.92 30.17
C MET A 24 10.64 -24.10 29.03
N LEU A 25 11.92 -24.03 29.36
CA LEU A 25 13.03 -24.27 28.44
C LEU A 25 13.63 -25.63 28.80
N ARG A 26 13.63 -26.57 27.87
CA ARG A 26 14.27 -27.88 28.07
C ARG A 26 15.28 -28.12 26.94
N ASN A 27 16.54 -28.33 27.32
CA ASN A 27 17.54 -28.88 26.42
C ASN A 27 17.48 -30.40 26.55
N GLU A 28 17.01 -31.09 25.51
CA GLU A 28 17.14 -32.55 25.43
C GLU A 28 18.43 -32.88 24.67
N ALA A 29 19.43 -33.36 25.40
CA ALA A 29 20.64 -33.91 24.80
C ALA A 29 20.30 -35.27 24.16
N SER A 30 19.94 -35.25 22.88
CA SER A 30 19.93 -36.45 22.05
C SER A 30 20.83 -36.24 20.83
N ILE A 31 21.16 -37.32 20.14
CA ILE A 31 22.17 -37.43 19.06
C ILE A 31 21.93 -36.43 17.91
N ASN A 32 20.72 -35.86 17.82
CA ASN A 32 20.40 -34.65 17.08
C ASN A 32 20.12 -33.51 18.07
N VAL A 33 20.91 -32.45 18.06
CA VAL A 33 20.71 -31.30 18.96
C VAL A 33 19.43 -30.56 18.59
N SER A 34 18.30 -30.96 19.18
CA SER A 34 17.03 -30.23 19.11
C SER A 34 16.87 -29.34 20.35
N ARG A 35 16.47 -28.08 20.13
CA ARG A 35 16.08 -27.16 21.21
C ARG A 35 14.56 -27.10 21.25
N ILE A 36 13.96 -27.45 22.39
CA ILE A 36 12.50 -27.40 22.57
C ILE A 36 12.17 -26.21 23.47
N ILE A 37 11.45 -25.24 22.93
CA ILE A 37 10.90 -24.11 23.67
C ILE A 37 9.40 -24.32 23.79
N THR A 38 8.90 -24.42 25.03
CA THR A 38 7.46 -24.53 25.29
C THR A 38 6.97 -23.28 26.02
N ALA A 39 6.04 -22.56 25.38
CA ALA A 39 5.28 -21.50 26.01
C ALA A 39 3.81 -21.90 26.11
N THR A 40 3.18 -21.58 27.24
CA THR A 40 1.75 -21.82 27.44
C THR A 40 1.05 -20.53 27.82
N ILE A 41 0.08 -20.12 27.00
CA ILE A 41 -0.85 -19.03 27.29
C ILE A 41 -2.12 -19.66 27.86
N LYS A 42 -2.55 -19.28 29.07
CA LYS A 42 -3.75 -19.80 29.73
C LYS A 42 -4.76 -18.69 30.00
N ASN A 43 -6.05 -19.03 29.97
CA ASN A 43 -7.16 -18.15 30.35
C ASN A 43 -7.18 -16.80 29.64
N GLN A 44 -6.72 -16.74 28.38
CA GLN A 44 -6.87 -15.54 27.57
C GLN A 44 -8.34 -15.40 27.18
N ALA A 45 -8.99 -14.34 27.66
CA ALA A 45 -10.34 -14.01 27.23
C ALA A 45 -10.34 -13.78 25.71
N GLY A 46 -11.28 -14.43 25.01
CA GLY A 46 -11.54 -14.12 23.61
C GLY A 46 -11.93 -12.66 23.49
N ARG A 47 -11.36 -11.95 22.52
CA ARG A 47 -11.74 -10.58 22.20
C ARG A 47 -12.69 -10.61 21.01
N GLN A 48 -13.78 -9.86 21.10
CA GLN A 48 -14.61 -9.60 19.92
C GLN A 48 -13.85 -8.65 19.00
N ARG A 49 -13.86 -8.96 17.70
CA ARG A 49 -13.23 -8.09 16.71
C ARG A 49 -14.12 -6.86 16.50
N GLU A 50 -13.61 -5.68 16.74
CA GLU A 50 -14.29 -4.42 16.40
C GLU A 50 -13.96 -4.02 14.96
N ASN A 51 -14.85 -3.26 14.33
CA ASN A 51 -14.59 -2.73 12.99
C ASN A 51 -13.35 -1.84 13.03
N SER A 52 -12.46 -2.04 12.06
CA SER A 52 -11.20 -1.29 11.92
C SER A 52 -10.24 -1.38 13.11
N MET A 53 -10.39 -2.38 13.99
CA MET A 53 -9.37 -2.62 15.02
C MET A 53 -8.07 -3.10 14.38
N VAL A 54 -6.95 -2.76 15.03
CA VAL A 54 -5.62 -3.27 14.67
C VAL A 54 -5.53 -4.79 14.78
N ASN A 55 -4.53 -5.36 14.13
CA ASN A 55 -4.28 -6.79 14.16
C ASN A 55 -4.13 -7.30 15.59
N SER A 56 -4.57 -8.53 15.82
CA SER A 56 -4.39 -9.19 17.12
C SER A 56 -2.92 -9.21 17.58
N ILE A 57 -1.94 -9.21 16.68
CA ILE A 57 -0.51 -9.19 16.99
C ILE A 57 -0.07 -7.94 17.77
N ASP A 58 -0.78 -6.82 17.59
CA ASP A 58 -0.47 -5.55 18.23
C ASP A 58 -0.94 -5.51 19.68
N ILE A 59 -2.04 -6.21 19.98
CA ILE A 59 -2.78 -6.05 21.23
C ILE A 59 -2.88 -7.33 22.07
N SER A 60 -2.60 -8.50 21.49
CA SER A 60 -2.76 -9.80 22.16
C SER A 60 -1.43 -10.30 22.73
N PRO A 61 -1.45 -11.14 23.77
CA PRO A 61 -0.29 -11.91 24.19
C PRO A 61 0.32 -12.66 23.00
N LEU A 62 1.63 -12.52 22.84
CA LEU A 62 2.36 -13.09 21.71
C LEU A 62 3.56 -13.87 22.22
N PHE A 63 3.76 -15.05 21.64
CA PHE A 63 4.98 -15.84 21.79
C PHE A 63 5.78 -15.75 20.50
N LEU A 64 6.93 -15.06 20.55
CA LEU A 64 7.83 -14.92 19.42
C LEU A 64 9.17 -15.57 19.72
N PHE A 65 9.74 -16.16 18.68
CA PHE A 65 11.14 -16.55 18.65
C PHE A 65 11.80 -16.01 17.37
N SER A 66 13.09 -15.72 17.46
CA SER A 66 13.90 -15.34 16.30
C SER A 66 15.33 -15.82 16.49
N ASN A 67 15.97 -16.25 15.41
CA ASN A 67 17.39 -16.55 15.32
C ASN A 67 18.20 -15.43 14.65
N LEU A 68 17.57 -14.27 14.42
CA LEU A 68 18.22 -13.07 13.91
C LEU A 68 18.56 -12.14 15.08
N ASP A 69 19.69 -11.45 15.01
CA ASP A 69 20.12 -10.55 16.09
C ASP A 69 19.40 -9.19 16.03
N ASN A 70 19.03 -8.74 14.83
CA ASN A 70 18.39 -7.45 14.59
C ASN A 70 17.55 -7.44 13.30
N TRP A 71 16.88 -6.32 13.03
CA TRP A 71 16.01 -6.17 11.86
C TRP A 71 16.80 -5.95 10.57
N GLU A 72 18.01 -5.41 10.70
CA GLU A 72 18.92 -5.15 9.60
C GLU A 72 19.36 -6.46 8.91
N GLU A 73 19.46 -7.57 9.65
CA GLU A 73 19.70 -8.90 9.06
C GLU A 73 18.61 -9.32 8.08
N ILE A 74 17.33 -9.00 8.34
CA ILE A 74 16.23 -9.31 7.40
C ILE A 74 16.46 -8.56 6.08
N GLY A 75 16.78 -7.27 6.16
CA GLY A 75 17.06 -6.47 4.97
C GLY A 75 18.32 -6.94 4.23
N ALA A 76 19.33 -7.42 4.95
CA ALA A 76 20.57 -7.94 4.36
C ALA A 76 20.30 -9.26 3.60
N ILE A 77 19.50 -10.16 4.18
CA ILE A 77 19.06 -11.39 3.52
C ILE A 77 18.28 -11.06 2.24
N TYR A 78 17.29 -10.17 2.33
CA TYR A 78 16.50 -9.76 1.17
C TYR A 78 17.35 -9.09 0.08
N SER A 79 18.23 -8.15 0.47
CA SER A 79 19.14 -7.47 -0.47
C SER A 79 20.04 -8.46 -1.19
N LYS A 80 20.61 -9.43 -0.46
CA LYS A 80 21.45 -10.48 -1.06
C LYS A 80 20.69 -11.32 -2.09
N GLN A 81 19.43 -11.65 -1.82
CA GLN A 81 18.61 -12.48 -2.71
C GLN A 81 18.02 -11.73 -3.91
N SER A 82 17.87 -10.40 -3.83
CA SER A 82 17.27 -9.58 -4.89
C SER A 82 18.30 -8.89 -5.79
N ARG A 83 19.55 -8.71 -5.33
CA ARG A 83 20.55 -7.88 -6.03
C ARG A 83 20.88 -8.32 -7.46
N ASP A 84 20.97 -9.63 -7.69
CA ASP A 84 21.24 -10.21 -9.02
C ASP A 84 20.02 -10.16 -9.94
N LYS A 85 18.85 -9.80 -9.42
CA LYS A 85 17.59 -9.63 -10.16
C LYS A 85 17.43 -8.23 -10.74
N ILE A 86 18.16 -7.24 -10.22
CA ILE A 86 18.13 -5.84 -10.68
C ILE A 86 19.05 -5.69 -11.91
N LEU A 87 18.60 -6.20 -13.05
CA LEU A 87 19.35 -6.18 -14.31
C LEU A 87 19.08 -4.87 -15.07
N VAL A 88 20.14 -4.12 -15.36
CA VAL A 88 20.10 -2.92 -16.21
C VAL A 88 20.62 -3.27 -17.60
N THR A 89 19.72 -3.80 -18.43
CA THR A 89 20.03 -4.20 -19.81
C THR A 89 19.97 -3.00 -20.77
N PRO A 90 20.49 -3.11 -22.01
CA PRO A 90 20.33 -2.07 -23.03
C PRO A 90 18.86 -1.69 -23.27
N ASP A 91 17.95 -2.68 -23.27
CA ASP A 91 16.51 -2.45 -23.43
C ASP A 91 15.92 -1.67 -22.25
N MET A 92 16.37 -1.98 -21.02
CA MET A 92 16.00 -1.23 -19.82
C MET A 92 16.43 0.24 -19.91
N ILE A 93 17.64 0.51 -20.41
CA ILE A 93 18.17 1.86 -20.62
C ILE A 93 17.35 2.60 -21.69
N ALA A 94 17.07 1.94 -22.82
CA ALA A 94 16.27 2.52 -23.89
C ALA A 94 14.85 2.85 -23.42
N LEU A 95 14.22 1.94 -22.67
CA LEU A 95 12.90 2.13 -22.09
C LEU A 95 12.90 3.27 -21.07
N ALA A 96 13.85 3.29 -20.13
CA ALA A 96 13.98 4.37 -19.16
C ALA A 96 14.15 5.73 -19.85
N ASN A 97 14.99 5.82 -20.90
CA ASN A 97 15.14 7.04 -21.67
C ASN A 97 13.85 7.46 -22.39
N LYS A 98 13.10 6.52 -22.95
CA LYS A 98 11.80 6.76 -23.58
C LYS A 98 10.78 7.30 -22.57
N ILE A 99 10.66 6.66 -21.41
CA ILE A 99 9.73 7.06 -20.34
C ILE A 99 10.07 8.46 -19.82
N THR A 100 11.35 8.73 -19.55
CA THR A 100 11.75 10.00 -18.97
C THR A 100 11.74 11.14 -19.99
N GLY A 101 12.06 10.86 -21.26
CA GLY A 101 12.42 11.89 -22.22
C GLY A 101 13.51 12.79 -21.64
N ASN A 102 13.26 14.10 -21.61
CA ASN A 102 14.17 15.11 -21.05
C ASN A 102 14.04 15.30 -19.52
N LYS A 103 13.11 14.61 -18.85
CA LYS A 103 12.93 14.73 -17.40
C LYS A 103 14.16 14.18 -16.66
N GLN A 104 14.49 14.79 -15.53
CA GLN A 104 15.60 14.40 -14.67
C GLN A 104 15.18 14.40 -13.19
N GLY A 105 16.03 13.80 -12.34
CA GLY A 105 15.82 13.79 -10.90
C GLY A 105 14.45 13.23 -10.50
N ILE A 106 13.75 13.97 -9.64
CA ILE A 106 12.43 13.58 -9.12
C ILE A 106 11.37 13.40 -10.22
N GLU A 107 11.42 14.21 -11.28
CA GLU A 107 10.45 14.15 -12.38
C GLU A 107 10.65 12.90 -13.24
N ALA A 108 11.91 12.46 -13.40
CA ALA A 108 12.22 11.18 -14.03
C ALA A 108 11.73 10.01 -13.16
N ALA A 109 11.95 10.09 -11.85
CA ALA A 109 11.47 9.07 -10.91
C ALA A 109 9.95 8.92 -10.94
N ARG A 110 9.21 10.04 -10.93
CA ARG A 110 7.74 10.05 -11.05
C ARG A 110 7.27 9.43 -12.36
N ALA A 111 7.90 9.77 -13.49
CA ALA A 111 7.55 9.20 -14.79
C ALA A 111 7.75 7.68 -14.83
N ILE A 112 8.86 7.20 -14.25
CA ILE A 112 9.13 5.76 -14.15
C ILE A 112 8.13 5.07 -13.22
N TYR A 113 7.84 5.63 -12.06
CA TYR A 113 6.82 5.11 -11.14
C TYR A 113 5.47 4.95 -11.84
N ASN A 114 4.96 6.02 -12.46
CA ASN A 114 3.66 5.99 -13.15
C ASN A 114 3.66 4.94 -14.26
N TRP A 115 4.75 4.82 -15.02
CA TRP A 115 4.85 3.82 -16.07
C TRP A 115 4.80 2.40 -15.51
N VAL A 116 5.56 2.10 -14.46
CA VAL A 116 5.56 0.77 -13.83
C VAL A 116 4.17 0.43 -13.28
N ALA A 117 3.56 1.34 -12.51
CA ALA A 117 2.25 1.13 -11.90
C ALA A 117 1.13 0.88 -12.94
N GLN A 118 1.22 1.51 -14.12
CA GLN A 118 0.21 1.43 -15.17
C GLN A 118 0.46 0.34 -16.23
N ASN A 119 1.69 -0.15 -16.38
CA ASN A 119 2.05 -1.06 -17.47
C ASN A 119 2.41 -2.47 -17.01
N ILE A 120 2.51 -2.70 -15.71
CA ILE A 120 2.79 -4.02 -15.15
C ILE A 120 1.57 -4.49 -14.37
N GLN A 121 1.04 -5.65 -14.74
CA GLN A 121 -0.12 -6.22 -14.08
C GLN A 121 0.29 -6.89 -12.77
N TYR A 122 -0.44 -6.62 -11.69
CA TYR A 122 -0.23 -7.35 -10.44
C TYR A 122 -0.75 -8.79 -10.54
N VAL A 123 0.16 -9.76 -10.50
CA VAL A 123 -0.16 -11.20 -10.50
C VAL A 123 0.80 -11.94 -9.57
N ALA A 124 0.27 -12.47 -8.46
CA ALA A 124 1.05 -13.24 -7.50
C ALA A 124 1.05 -14.74 -7.83
N ILE A 125 2.22 -15.27 -8.18
CA ILE A 125 2.41 -16.67 -8.57
C ILE A 125 3.53 -17.28 -7.75
N TYR A 126 3.18 -18.20 -6.84
CA TYR A 126 4.13 -18.85 -5.92
C TYR A 126 4.37 -20.30 -6.33
N LEU A 127 5.37 -20.54 -7.20
CA LEU A 127 5.69 -21.88 -7.73
C LEU A 127 6.75 -22.64 -6.92
N ASN A 128 7.38 -21.98 -5.95
CA ASN A 128 8.40 -22.58 -5.08
C ASN A 128 8.49 -21.84 -3.74
N GLU A 129 9.21 -22.43 -2.79
CA GLU A 129 9.35 -21.91 -1.42
C GLU A 129 10.00 -20.52 -1.35
N SER A 130 10.86 -20.18 -2.33
CA SER A 130 11.52 -18.87 -2.40
C SER A 130 10.68 -17.79 -3.09
N ALA A 131 9.64 -18.18 -3.83
CA ALA A 131 8.81 -17.27 -4.63
C ALA A 131 8.05 -16.24 -3.76
N GLY A 132 7.91 -16.49 -2.45
CA GLY A 132 7.36 -15.52 -1.50
C GLY A 132 8.28 -14.32 -1.22
N TYR A 133 9.59 -14.47 -1.40
CA TYR A 133 10.59 -13.51 -0.91
C TYR A 133 11.57 -13.05 -1.98
N VAL A 134 11.85 -13.89 -2.98
CA VAL A 134 12.83 -13.61 -4.04
C VAL A 134 12.12 -13.16 -5.30
N PRO A 135 12.41 -11.96 -5.84
CA PRO A 135 11.79 -11.47 -7.06
C PRO A 135 12.30 -12.22 -8.29
N ASN A 136 11.49 -12.20 -9.35
CA ASN A 136 11.93 -12.49 -10.71
C ASN A 136 12.92 -11.42 -11.18
N SER A 137 13.69 -11.69 -12.26
CA SER A 137 14.60 -10.67 -12.78
C SER A 137 13.81 -9.50 -13.40
N SER A 138 14.35 -8.28 -13.31
CA SER A 138 13.73 -7.10 -13.94
C SER A 138 13.48 -7.29 -15.45
N SER A 139 14.35 -8.06 -16.12
CA SER A 139 14.17 -8.44 -17.52
C SER A 139 12.95 -9.34 -17.73
N ASP A 140 12.77 -10.35 -16.88
CA ASP A 140 11.62 -11.27 -16.98
C ASP A 140 10.31 -10.53 -16.69
N VAL A 141 10.29 -9.67 -15.66
CA VAL A 141 9.11 -8.86 -15.32
C VAL A 141 8.74 -7.94 -16.48
N LEU A 142 9.72 -7.28 -17.09
CA LEU A 142 9.49 -6.41 -18.25
C LEU A 142 8.96 -7.21 -19.46
N GLN A 143 9.53 -8.38 -19.73
CA GLN A 143 9.12 -9.24 -20.84
C GLN A 143 7.70 -9.78 -20.66
N ASN A 144 7.37 -10.20 -19.44
CA ASN A 144 6.08 -10.80 -19.10
C ASN A 144 4.96 -9.76 -18.97
N GLY A 145 5.30 -8.53 -18.56
CA GLY A 145 4.32 -7.46 -18.31
C GLY A 145 3.49 -7.67 -17.05
N TYR A 146 3.93 -8.56 -16.15
CA TYR A 146 3.26 -8.81 -14.87
C TYR A 146 4.25 -9.28 -13.80
N GLY A 147 3.82 -9.20 -12.53
CA GLY A 147 4.53 -9.72 -11.37
C GLY A 147 3.83 -9.35 -10.06
N ASP A 148 4.36 -9.72 -8.91
CA ASP A 148 3.85 -9.26 -7.62
C ASP A 148 4.66 -8.08 -7.05
N CYS A 149 4.52 -7.78 -5.76
CA CYS A 149 5.06 -6.57 -5.16
C CYS A 149 6.57 -6.40 -5.30
N LYS A 150 7.33 -7.47 -5.06
CA LYS A 150 8.79 -7.47 -5.20
C LYS A 150 9.23 -7.38 -6.66
N ASP A 151 8.44 -7.91 -7.60
CA ASP A 151 8.72 -7.83 -9.04
C ASP A 151 8.56 -6.40 -9.57
N HIS A 152 7.49 -5.70 -9.16
CA HIS A 152 7.31 -4.28 -9.47
C HIS A 152 8.47 -3.43 -8.92
N VAL A 153 8.88 -3.70 -7.68
CA VAL A 153 10.01 -3.01 -7.05
C VAL A 153 11.31 -3.26 -7.81
N VAL A 154 11.63 -4.51 -8.17
CA VAL A 154 12.88 -4.82 -8.88
C VAL A 154 12.92 -4.21 -10.27
N LEU A 155 11.81 -4.23 -11.02
CA LEU A 155 11.74 -3.54 -12.31
C LEU A 155 11.95 -2.03 -12.15
N MET A 156 11.24 -1.41 -11.19
CA MET A 156 11.38 0.01 -10.93
C MET A 156 12.81 0.38 -10.50
N GLN A 157 13.46 -0.42 -9.66
CA GLN A 157 14.87 -0.24 -9.30
C GLN A 157 15.79 -0.26 -10.52
N ALA A 158 15.58 -1.20 -11.46
CA ALA A 158 16.39 -1.29 -12.67
C ALA A 158 16.21 -0.06 -13.58
N LEU A 159 14.98 0.40 -13.78
CA LEU A 159 14.67 1.59 -14.57
C LEU A 159 15.24 2.87 -13.95
N LEU A 160 15.11 3.04 -12.62
CA LEU A 160 15.67 4.18 -11.90
C LEU A 160 17.20 4.18 -11.94
N LYS A 161 17.82 3.00 -11.75
CA LYS A 161 19.27 2.83 -11.83
C LYS A 161 19.81 3.17 -13.22
N ALA A 162 19.07 2.86 -14.29
CA ALA A 162 19.43 3.28 -15.65
C ALA A 162 19.48 4.81 -15.82
N LYS A 163 18.81 5.57 -14.95
CA LYS A 163 18.84 7.03 -14.89
C LYS A 163 19.77 7.59 -13.81
N GLY A 164 20.56 6.74 -13.14
CA GLY A 164 21.43 7.15 -12.04
C GLY A 164 20.67 7.58 -10.78
N ILE A 165 19.45 7.08 -10.59
CA ILE A 165 18.63 7.36 -9.41
C ILE A 165 18.69 6.13 -8.49
N ASP A 166 19.23 6.31 -7.30
CA ASP A 166 19.25 5.25 -6.29
C ASP A 166 17.85 5.00 -5.72
N ALA A 167 17.51 3.73 -5.56
CA ALA A 167 16.26 3.29 -4.97
C ALA A 167 16.40 1.91 -4.33
N TYR A 168 15.77 1.72 -3.18
CA TYR A 168 15.90 0.52 -2.35
C TYR A 168 14.55 -0.13 -2.11
N ALA A 169 14.53 -1.46 -2.08
CA ALA A 169 13.34 -2.20 -1.70
C ALA A 169 13.04 -1.97 -0.21
N VAL A 170 11.76 -1.95 0.12
CA VAL A 170 11.27 -1.72 1.48
C VAL A 170 10.31 -2.82 1.84
N LEU A 171 10.58 -3.53 2.93
CA LEU A 171 9.72 -4.56 3.48
C LEU A 171 8.79 -3.93 4.50
N VAL A 172 7.48 -4.20 4.36
CA VAL A 172 6.43 -3.58 5.17
C VAL A 172 5.24 -4.54 5.36
N ASP A 173 4.50 -4.35 6.45
CA ASP A 173 3.12 -4.85 6.56
C ASP A 173 2.17 -3.85 5.90
N TRP A 174 1.61 -4.23 4.77
CA TRP A 174 0.47 -3.56 4.17
C TRP A 174 -0.81 -4.20 4.74
N GLY A 175 -1.33 -3.61 5.81
CA GLY A 175 -2.40 -4.23 6.59
C GLY A 175 -2.69 -3.53 7.89
N ASP A 176 -3.12 -4.28 8.90
CA ASP A 176 -3.56 -3.77 10.20
C ASP A 176 -2.52 -3.94 11.32
N ILE A 177 -1.26 -4.28 11.02
CA ILE A 177 -0.15 -4.36 12.00
C ILE A 177 0.63 -3.03 12.02
N TYR A 178 0.54 -2.27 13.11
CA TYR A 178 1.18 -0.95 13.24
C TYR A 178 2.34 -0.96 14.24
N GLU A 179 2.37 -1.92 15.15
CA GLU A 179 3.40 -2.00 16.16
C GLU A 179 4.60 -2.81 15.70
N LYS A 180 5.81 -2.25 15.86
CA LYS A 180 7.05 -2.99 15.63
C LYS A 180 7.12 -4.17 16.59
N LEU A 181 7.31 -5.38 16.05
CA LEU A 181 7.51 -6.57 16.90
C LEU A 181 8.77 -6.42 17.76
N PRO A 182 8.76 -7.00 18.98
CA PRO A 182 9.90 -6.91 19.88
C PRO A 182 11.14 -7.66 19.40
N LEU A 183 10.96 -8.65 18.51
CA LEU A 183 12.04 -9.44 17.91
C LEU A 183 11.93 -9.38 16.39
N PRO A 184 13.06 -9.41 15.66
CA PRO A 184 13.06 -9.47 14.20
C PRO A 184 12.33 -10.72 13.73
N ALA A 185 11.29 -10.54 12.94
CA ALA A 185 10.50 -11.62 12.37
C ALA A 185 10.03 -11.24 10.96
N PRO A 186 9.97 -12.20 10.02
CA PRO A 186 9.54 -11.96 8.63
C PRO A 186 8.01 -11.86 8.54
N HIS A 187 7.42 -10.90 9.25
CA HIS A 187 5.97 -10.64 9.26
C HIS A 187 5.52 -9.68 8.15
N PHE A 188 6.46 -9.20 7.33
CA PHE A 188 6.17 -8.34 6.19
C PHE A 188 5.40 -9.12 5.12
N ASN A 189 4.32 -8.53 4.60
CA ASN A 189 3.49 -9.12 3.55
C ASN A 189 3.60 -8.37 2.22
N HIS A 190 4.32 -7.25 2.19
CA HIS A 190 4.42 -6.37 1.03
C HIS A 190 5.82 -5.80 0.84
N ALA A 191 6.13 -5.48 -0.42
CA ALA A 191 7.36 -4.80 -0.81
C ALA A 191 7.03 -3.52 -1.58
N MET A 192 7.67 -2.42 -1.17
CA MET A 192 7.57 -1.12 -1.84
C MET A 192 8.97 -0.55 -2.09
N ILE A 193 9.09 0.71 -2.53
CA ILE A 193 10.38 1.32 -2.87
C ILE A 193 10.65 2.61 -2.09
N TYR A 194 11.91 2.85 -1.73
CA TYR A 194 12.38 4.08 -1.10
C TYR A 194 13.47 4.75 -1.93
N LEU A 195 13.32 6.04 -2.18
CA LEU A 195 14.30 6.87 -2.90
C LEU A 195 15.02 7.79 -1.91
N PRO A 196 16.26 7.47 -1.49
CA PRO A 196 16.96 8.16 -0.41
C PRO A 196 17.24 9.64 -0.69
N ALA A 197 17.57 9.99 -1.95
CA ALA A 197 17.88 11.36 -2.34
C ALA A 197 16.69 12.32 -2.13
N TYR A 198 15.46 11.79 -2.17
CA TYR A 198 14.23 12.57 -2.04
C TYR A 198 13.48 12.28 -0.73
N LYS A 199 13.90 11.25 0.01
CA LYS A 199 13.22 10.74 1.23
C LYS A 199 11.76 10.35 0.96
N ILE A 200 11.52 9.70 -0.18
CA ILE A 200 10.18 9.30 -0.64
C ILE A 200 10.04 7.78 -0.58
N PHE A 201 8.97 7.33 0.05
CA PHE A 201 8.44 5.98 -0.10
C PHE A 201 7.37 6.00 -1.19
N ALA A 202 7.33 4.99 -2.04
CA ALA A 202 6.31 4.87 -3.08
C ALA A 202 5.91 3.40 -3.25
N ASN A 203 4.64 3.16 -3.58
CA ASN A 203 4.09 1.82 -3.77
C ASN A 203 3.85 1.53 -5.27
N PRO A 204 4.81 0.93 -6.01
CA PRO A 204 4.66 0.74 -7.45
C PRO A 204 3.58 -0.28 -7.85
N THR A 205 2.94 -0.93 -6.89
CA THR A 205 1.79 -1.83 -7.13
C THR A 205 0.45 -1.13 -7.04
N ALA A 206 0.42 0.12 -6.58
CA ALA A 206 -0.79 0.93 -6.51
C ALA A 206 -1.01 1.59 -7.87
N HIS A 207 -1.85 0.96 -8.70
CA HIS A 207 -2.09 1.33 -10.09
C HIS A 207 -2.49 2.80 -10.28
N ASP A 208 -3.36 3.31 -9.41
CA ASP A 208 -3.94 4.65 -9.52
C ASP A 208 -3.28 5.68 -8.59
N ALA A 209 -2.56 5.27 -7.54
CA ALA A 209 -1.99 6.17 -6.55
C ALA A 209 -0.86 7.06 -7.11
N ALA A 210 -0.79 8.32 -6.66
CA ALA A 210 0.25 9.23 -7.10
C ALA A 210 1.64 8.84 -6.56
N PHE A 211 2.69 9.26 -7.25
CA PHE A 211 4.06 9.01 -6.78
C PHE A 211 4.33 9.67 -5.43
N GLY A 212 4.68 8.84 -4.43
CA GLY A 212 4.93 9.27 -3.06
C GLY A 212 3.69 9.26 -2.16
N GLU A 213 2.53 8.93 -2.72
CA GLU A 213 1.30 8.70 -1.97
C GLU A 213 1.29 7.28 -1.39
N LEU A 214 0.86 7.17 -0.14
CA LEU A 214 0.69 5.91 0.57
C LEU A 214 -0.73 5.89 1.13
N ASP A 215 -1.42 4.78 0.93
CA ASP A 215 -2.73 4.55 1.53
C ASP A 215 -2.66 4.46 3.07
N THR A 216 -3.82 4.48 3.70
CA THR A 216 -3.96 4.42 5.16
C THR A 216 -3.29 3.19 5.77
N SER A 217 -3.29 2.06 5.07
CA SER A 217 -2.67 0.81 5.51
C SER A 217 -1.15 0.78 5.30
N LEU A 218 -0.56 1.82 4.71
CA LEU A 218 0.88 2.05 4.64
C LEU A 218 1.34 3.27 5.46
N SER A 219 0.42 3.96 6.15
CA SER A 219 0.69 5.12 6.99
C SER A 219 1.34 4.74 8.32
N GLY A 220 2.45 5.41 8.66
CA GLY A 220 3.10 5.25 9.98
C GLY A 220 3.63 3.85 10.29
N LYS A 221 3.90 3.03 9.27
CA LYS A 221 4.32 1.62 9.39
C LYS A 221 5.79 1.50 9.70
N PHE A 222 6.15 0.52 10.54
CA PHE A 222 7.54 0.09 10.69
C PHE A 222 8.03 -0.59 9.41
N VAL A 223 9.24 -0.23 8.96
CA VAL A 223 9.80 -0.75 7.71
C VAL A 223 11.26 -1.14 7.83
N VAL A 224 11.67 -2.08 6.98
CA VAL A 224 13.09 -2.43 6.75
C VAL A 224 13.44 -2.04 5.31
N ILE A 225 14.40 -1.12 5.16
CA ILE A 225 14.90 -0.65 3.87
C ILE A 225 16.09 -1.53 3.48
N ALA A 226 15.87 -2.44 2.53
CA ALA A 226 16.86 -3.41 2.08
C ALA A 226 17.82 -2.77 1.07
N SER A 227 19.00 -2.37 1.55
CA SER A 227 20.10 -1.81 0.76
C SER A 227 21.45 -2.40 1.18
N ASP A 228 22.56 -1.94 0.60
CA ASP A 228 23.91 -2.29 1.06
C ASP A 228 24.17 -1.84 2.50
N LYS A 229 23.52 -0.76 2.93
CA LYS A 229 23.47 -0.31 4.32
C LYS A 229 22.02 -0.36 4.76
N VAL A 230 21.61 -1.49 5.31
CA VAL A 230 20.22 -1.70 5.73
C VAL A 230 19.85 -0.68 6.80
N GLU A 231 18.65 -0.12 6.66
CA GLU A 231 18.09 0.85 7.61
C GLU A 231 16.71 0.40 8.05
N ILE A 232 16.35 0.71 9.30
CA ILE A 232 14.98 0.62 9.78
C ILE A 232 14.38 2.01 9.89
N ALA A 233 13.11 2.15 9.55
CA ALA A 233 12.43 3.44 9.58
C ALA A 233 10.94 3.26 9.87
N TYR A 234 10.22 4.38 9.83
CA TYR A 234 8.78 4.40 9.73
C TYR A 234 8.37 5.14 8.46
N THR A 235 7.33 4.66 7.78
CA THR A 235 6.69 5.48 6.74
C THR A 235 6.10 6.74 7.37
N PRO A 236 5.94 7.82 6.58
CA PRO A 236 5.26 9.01 7.06
C PRO A 236 3.86 8.68 7.57
N LYS A 237 3.45 9.33 8.66
CA LYS A 237 2.06 9.28 9.12
C LYS A 237 1.24 10.24 8.27
N THR A 238 0.15 9.76 7.70
CA THR A 238 -0.84 10.62 7.06
C THR A 238 -1.58 11.43 8.11
N THR A 239 -1.84 12.69 7.81
CA THR A 239 -2.59 13.62 8.65
C THR A 239 -4.02 13.82 8.13
N ALA A 240 -4.92 14.32 8.98
CA ALA A 240 -6.28 14.66 8.54
C ALA A 240 -6.26 15.73 7.43
N GLU A 241 -5.30 16.65 7.49
CA GLU A 241 -5.11 17.67 6.47
C GLU A 241 -4.70 17.06 5.13
N GLN A 242 -3.90 15.99 5.13
CA GLN A 242 -3.50 15.28 3.91
C GLN A 242 -4.60 14.37 3.35
N ASN A 243 -5.45 13.81 4.21
CA ASN A 243 -6.60 12.98 3.85
C ASN A 243 -7.89 13.81 3.85
N ARG A 244 -8.13 14.54 2.77
CA ARG A 244 -9.30 15.41 2.65
C ARG A 244 -9.91 15.34 1.26
N TYR A 245 -11.15 15.78 1.15
CA TYR A 245 -11.76 16.08 -0.13
C TYR A 245 -12.50 17.41 -0.03
N THR A 246 -12.65 18.11 -1.16
CA THR A 246 -13.46 19.33 -1.25
C THR A 246 -14.44 19.18 -2.40
N ILE A 247 -15.71 19.43 -2.13
CA ILE A 247 -16.77 19.47 -3.13
C ILE A 247 -17.36 20.88 -3.12
N THR A 248 -17.31 21.57 -4.25
CA THR A 248 -17.92 22.88 -4.43
C THR A 248 -19.05 22.76 -5.44
N ASN A 249 -20.28 22.99 -4.99
CA ASN A 249 -21.47 22.86 -5.82
C ASN A 249 -22.08 24.23 -6.11
N THR A 250 -22.37 24.50 -7.37
CA THR A 250 -23.22 25.62 -7.80
C THR A 250 -24.53 25.05 -8.30
N ILE A 251 -25.63 25.32 -7.59
CA ILE A 251 -26.94 24.74 -7.88
C ILE A 251 -27.95 25.88 -8.15
N LYS A 252 -28.66 25.77 -9.27
CA LYS A 252 -29.80 26.62 -9.64
C LYS A 252 -31.07 25.78 -9.61
N ILE A 253 -32.03 26.21 -8.81
CA ILE A 253 -33.35 25.60 -8.71
C ILE A 253 -34.34 26.53 -9.40
N SER A 254 -34.98 26.05 -10.46
CA SER A 254 -35.98 26.79 -11.23
C SER A 254 -37.35 26.76 -10.56
N ALA A 255 -38.25 27.66 -10.98
CA ALA A 255 -39.60 27.76 -10.43
C ALA A 255 -40.49 26.54 -10.71
N ASP A 256 -40.17 25.75 -11.74
CA ASP A 256 -40.81 24.46 -12.05
C ASP A 256 -40.24 23.29 -11.22
N GLY A 257 -39.21 23.57 -10.41
CA GLY A 257 -38.51 22.59 -9.60
C GLY A 257 -37.34 21.90 -10.28
N SER A 258 -37.05 22.19 -11.54
CA SER A 258 -35.86 21.67 -12.22
C SER A 258 -34.58 22.16 -11.53
N ILE A 259 -33.57 21.29 -11.48
CA ILE A 259 -32.26 21.61 -10.91
C ILE A 259 -31.22 21.54 -12.01
N ASN A 260 -30.43 22.61 -12.13
CA ASN A 260 -29.24 22.67 -12.97
C ASN A 260 -28.05 23.03 -12.08
N GLY A 261 -26.90 22.39 -12.27
CA GLY A 261 -25.76 22.68 -11.44
C GLY A 261 -24.45 22.11 -11.92
N GLU A 262 -23.40 22.53 -11.24
CA GLU A 262 -22.02 22.09 -11.48
C GLU A 262 -21.41 21.73 -10.13
N ALA A 263 -20.63 20.65 -10.10
CA ALA A 263 -19.92 20.18 -8.92
C ALA A 263 -18.42 20.04 -9.25
N GLU A 264 -17.59 20.82 -8.57
CA GLU A 264 -16.12 20.69 -8.61
C GLU A 264 -15.67 19.81 -7.44
N MET A 265 -14.99 18.71 -7.73
CA MET A 265 -14.52 17.75 -6.72
C MET A 265 -13.00 17.62 -6.75
N LYS A 266 -12.37 17.76 -5.57
CA LYS A 266 -10.93 17.53 -5.36
C LYS A 266 -10.75 16.51 -4.25
N PHE A 267 -9.94 15.50 -4.49
CA PHE A 267 -9.65 14.43 -3.55
C PHE A 267 -8.15 14.45 -3.23
N PHE A 268 -7.79 14.09 -2.00
CA PHE A 268 -6.42 14.08 -1.51
C PHE A 268 -6.22 12.91 -0.54
N GLY A 269 -5.07 12.25 -0.63
CA GLY A 269 -4.73 11.13 0.23
C GLY A 269 -5.56 9.89 -0.10
N ASP A 270 -5.84 9.06 0.90
CA ASP A 270 -6.43 7.72 0.72
C ASP A 270 -7.70 7.67 -0.15
N ILE A 271 -8.54 8.70 -0.06
CA ILE A 271 -9.78 8.78 -0.84
C ILE A 271 -9.52 9.07 -2.32
N ASP A 272 -8.39 9.69 -2.67
CA ASP A 272 -8.02 9.99 -4.05
C ASP A 272 -7.79 8.71 -4.85
N ASP A 273 -7.04 7.73 -4.31
CA ASP A 273 -6.77 6.46 -5.00
C ASP A 273 -8.06 5.71 -5.40
N SER A 274 -8.95 5.47 -4.42
CA SER A 274 -10.24 4.82 -4.70
C SER A 274 -11.12 5.60 -5.67
N THR A 275 -11.08 6.93 -5.59
CA THR A 275 -11.84 7.81 -6.48
C THR A 275 -11.29 7.79 -7.90
N ARG A 276 -9.96 7.74 -8.05
CA ARG A 276 -9.28 7.59 -9.34
C ARG A 276 -9.65 6.30 -10.02
N SER A 277 -9.59 5.19 -9.28
CA SER A 277 -9.98 3.87 -9.78
C SER A 277 -11.43 3.88 -10.27
N TYR A 278 -12.35 4.47 -9.49
CA TYR A 278 -13.74 4.66 -9.92
C TYR A 278 -13.86 5.49 -11.20
N PHE A 279 -13.23 6.67 -11.27
CA PHE A 279 -13.32 7.52 -12.46
C PHE A 279 -12.54 6.99 -13.68
N ASN A 280 -11.66 6.01 -13.49
CA ASN A 280 -10.94 5.31 -14.55
C ASN A 280 -11.61 4.00 -14.98
N SER A 281 -12.63 3.53 -14.26
CA SER A 281 -13.25 2.23 -14.55
C SER A 281 -14.09 2.23 -15.82
N ASP A 282 -14.52 3.41 -16.29
CA ASP A 282 -15.35 3.56 -17.48
C ASP A 282 -15.17 4.94 -18.15
N THR A 283 -15.90 5.17 -19.24
CA THR A 283 -16.00 6.45 -19.93
C THR A 283 -16.70 7.51 -19.08
N PRO A 284 -16.30 8.80 -19.17
CA PRO A 284 -16.94 9.89 -18.45
C PRO A 284 -18.47 9.95 -18.59
N GLU A 285 -18.99 9.63 -19.77
CA GLU A 285 -20.43 9.57 -20.04
C GLU A 285 -21.12 8.45 -19.25
N GLN A 286 -20.56 7.24 -19.23
CA GLN A 286 -21.14 6.12 -18.48
C GLN A 286 -21.11 6.35 -16.97
N ILE A 287 -20.02 6.94 -16.46
CA ILE A 287 -19.93 7.31 -15.05
C ILE A 287 -20.95 8.39 -14.70
N ALA A 288 -21.12 9.41 -15.56
CA ALA A 288 -22.13 10.43 -15.35
C ALA A 288 -23.55 9.85 -15.35
N ASN A 289 -23.85 8.97 -16.30
CA ASN A 289 -25.12 8.25 -16.34
C ASN A 289 -25.33 7.39 -15.09
N GLN A 290 -24.30 6.71 -14.59
CA GLN A 290 -24.40 5.89 -13.38
C GLN A 290 -24.71 6.77 -12.16
N LEU A 291 -23.97 7.86 -11.96
CA LEU A 291 -24.19 8.81 -10.86
C LEU A 291 -25.61 9.36 -10.90
N LEU A 292 -26.11 9.73 -12.08
CA LEU A 292 -27.44 10.31 -12.25
C LEU A 292 -28.57 9.27 -12.18
N SER A 293 -28.33 8.03 -12.61
CA SER A 293 -29.30 6.92 -12.50
C SER A 293 -29.64 6.56 -11.06
N SER A 294 -28.77 6.90 -10.12
CA SER A 294 -29.00 6.70 -8.68
C SER A 294 -29.99 7.71 -8.08
N THR A 295 -30.34 8.76 -8.84
CA THR A 295 -31.34 9.76 -8.45
C THR A 295 -32.72 9.33 -8.94
N SER A 296 -33.73 9.49 -8.09
CA SER A 296 -35.13 9.16 -8.43
C SER A 296 -35.75 10.10 -9.46
N GLU A 297 -35.12 11.25 -9.65
CA GLU A 297 -35.50 12.36 -10.49
C GLU A 297 -35.13 12.11 -11.95
N GLY A 298 -34.02 11.39 -12.19
CA GLY A 298 -33.44 11.26 -13.52
C GLY A 298 -32.77 12.56 -14.00
N GLY A 299 -31.79 12.43 -14.88
CA GLY A 299 -31.06 13.57 -15.39
C GLY A 299 -29.96 13.20 -16.37
N THR A 300 -29.36 14.22 -16.99
CA THR A 300 -28.21 14.11 -17.88
C THR A 300 -27.08 15.03 -17.41
N GLY A 301 -25.85 14.62 -17.66
CA GLY A 301 -24.64 15.33 -17.27
C GLY A 301 -23.42 14.70 -17.89
N TRP A 302 -22.27 15.35 -17.74
CA TRP A 302 -20.99 14.87 -18.24
C TRP A 302 -19.88 15.17 -17.23
N ILE A 303 -18.82 14.39 -17.30
CA ILE A 303 -17.61 14.56 -16.49
C ILE A 303 -16.50 15.12 -17.36
N GLU A 304 -15.86 16.17 -16.90
CA GLU A 304 -14.59 16.66 -17.42
C GLU A 304 -13.45 16.29 -16.47
N LYS A 305 -12.48 15.56 -16.99
CA LYS A 305 -11.26 15.17 -16.27
C LYS A 305 -10.12 16.08 -16.73
N ASN A 306 -9.76 17.07 -15.93
CA ASN A 306 -8.76 18.08 -16.33
C ASN A 306 -7.32 17.70 -15.93
N ASP A 307 -7.14 17.00 -14.80
CA ASP A 307 -5.83 16.54 -14.35
C ASP A 307 -5.94 15.33 -13.43
N ILE A 308 -4.79 14.73 -13.11
CA ILE A 308 -4.67 13.51 -12.32
C ILE A 308 -5.47 13.65 -10.99
N ASN A 309 -5.50 14.81 -10.31
CA ASN A 309 -6.19 15.04 -9.01
C ASN A 309 -7.54 15.80 -9.08
N PHE A 310 -8.16 15.96 -10.26
CA PHE A 310 -9.23 16.95 -10.44
C PHE A 310 -10.34 16.48 -11.38
N TYR A 311 -11.57 16.46 -10.86
CA TYR A 311 -12.78 16.09 -11.59
C TYR A 311 -13.81 17.23 -11.53
N VAL A 312 -14.32 17.66 -12.68
CA VAL A 312 -15.47 18.57 -12.76
C VAL A 312 -16.66 17.78 -13.27
N PHE A 313 -17.75 17.81 -12.53
CA PHE A 313 -19.01 17.20 -12.90
C PHE A 313 -19.98 18.30 -13.34
N HIS A 314 -20.39 18.27 -14.60
CA HIS A 314 -21.37 19.20 -15.17
C HIS A 314 -22.72 18.51 -15.30
N VAL A 315 -23.79 19.12 -14.79
CA VAL A 315 -25.16 18.59 -14.91
C VAL A 315 -25.97 19.48 -15.84
N GLU A 316 -26.31 18.99 -17.04
CA GLU A 316 -27.08 19.78 -18.03
C GLU A 316 -28.59 19.65 -17.90
N SER A 317 -29.10 18.70 -17.11
CA SER A 317 -30.47 18.77 -16.61
C SER A 317 -30.73 17.66 -15.60
N LEU A 318 -31.13 18.01 -14.37
CA LEU A 318 -31.83 17.06 -13.49
C LEU A 318 -33.33 17.38 -13.59
N LEU A 319 -34.10 16.48 -14.22
CA LEU A 319 -35.56 16.63 -14.27
C LEU A 319 -36.13 16.17 -12.94
N ILE A 320 -36.11 17.01 -11.91
CA ILE A 320 -36.94 16.73 -10.74
C ILE A 320 -38.40 16.82 -11.18
N VAL A 321 -39.05 15.66 -11.34
CA VAL A 321 -40.52 15.60 -11.38
C VAL A 321 -41.00 16.05 -10.00
N VAL A 322 -41.21 17.36 -9.84
CA VAL A 322 -41.97 17.89 -8.71
C VAL A 322 -43.41 17.44 -8.91
N LEU A 323 -43.75 16.28 -8.34
CA LEU A 323 -45.14 15.96 -8.04
C LEU A 323 -45.64 17.03 -7.07
N LYS A 324 -46.33 18.05 -7.60
CA LYS A 324 -47.12 19.00 -6.82
C LYS A 324 -48.19 18.23 -6.03
N ARG A 325 -47.84 17.69 -4.87
CA ARG A 325 -48.83 17.43 -3.82
C ARG A 325 -49.01 18.71 -3.04
N GLN A 326 -50.13 19.40 -3.30
CA GLN A 326 -50.68 20.35 -2.34
C GLN A 326 -50.93 19.60 -1.02
N ILE A 327 -50.11 19.85 -0.01
CA ILE A 327 -50.40 19.47 1.36
C ILE A 327 -50.99 20.72 2.03
N SER A 328 -52.33 20.75 2.11
CA SER A 328 -53.06 21.71 2.93
C SER A 328 -53.04 21.26 4.38
N PHE A 329 -52.44 22.04 5.28
CA PHE A 329 -52.61 21.86 6.71
C PHE A 329 -53.97 22.43 7.12
N LYS A 330 -54.91 21.56 7.51
CA LYS A 330 -56.06 21.96 8.32
C LYS A 330 -55.63 21.86 9.77
N THR A 331 -55.51 23.00 10.44
CA THR A 331 -55.50 23.08 11.90
C THR A 331 -56.93 22.87 12.40
N SER A 332 -57.13 21.87 13.25
CA SER A 332 -58.26 21.74 14.17
C SER A 332 -57.73 21.43 15.55
#